data_AF-A0A938GMI3-F1
#
_entry.id   AF-A0A938GMI3-F1
#
_cell.length_a   1.000
_cell.length_b   1.000
_cell.length_c   1.000
_cell.angle_alpha   90.00
_cell.angle_beta   90.00
_cell.angle_gamma   90.00
#
_symmetry.space_group_name_H-M   'P 1'
#
loop_
_entity.id
_entity.type
_entity.pdbx_description
1 polymer ?
#
loop_
_entity_poly.entity_id
_entity_poly.type
_entity_poly.pdbx_seq_one_letter_code
_entity_poly.pdbx_strand_id
1 'polypeptide(L)'
;MDSSDVSQILKSLSTALNEHQELVERLLAVVEAESRGFVDGQQSVSGGAAEAKRRLLPQVDASVRRLRAEREAWLRIPAEERQKRPEAAHQMQRVQDLLMKVILRDRENEQVLLQQGRVPAGQMARVQPPARSHFVSELYKRNQTTSPS
;
A
#
# COMPACT_ATOMS: atom_id res chain seq x y z
N MET A 1 -3.78 -30.94 7.32
CA MET A 1 -4.01 -29.86 6.36
C MET A 1 -3.50 -30.39 5.05
N ASP A 2 -4.39 -30.60 4.10
CA ASP A 2 -4.10 -31.41 2.94
C ASP A 2 -3.46 -30.56 1.85
N SER A 3 -2.76 -31.19 0.89
CA SER A 3 -2.10 -30.49 -0.22
C SER A 3 -3.08 -29.62 -1.04
N SER A 4 -4.36 -30.03 -1.06
CA SER A 4 -5.45 -29.25 -1.67
C SER A 4 -5.74 -27.94 -0.92
N ASP A 5 -5.80 -27.97 0.41
CA ASP A 5 -6.05 -26.78 1.24
C ASP A 5 -4.94 -25.74 1.08
N VAL A 6 -3.70 -26.20 1.07
CA VAL A 6 -2.51 -25.33 0.88
C VAL A 6 -2.54 -24.67 -0.49
N SER A 7 -2.87 -25.43 -1.54
CA SER A 7 -3.01 -24.90 -2.90
C SER A 7 -4.13 -23.84 -3.01
N GLN A 8 -5.25 -24.07 -2.33
CA GLN A 8 -6.37 -23.13 -2.32
C GLN A 8 -6.01 -21.82 -1.60
N ILE A 9 -5.33 -21.89 -0.46
CA ILE A 9 -4.85 -20.70 0.27
C ILE A 9 -3.85 -19.92 -0.58
N LEU A 10 -2.90 -20.60 -1.23
CA LEU A 10 -1.94 -19.95 -2.12
C LEU A 10 -2.62 -19.22 -3.27
N LYS A 11 -3.63 -19.85 -3.89
CA LYS A 11 -4.41 -19.24 -4.96
C LYS A 11 -5.16 -18.01 -4.47
N SER A 12 -5.87 -18.11 -3.34
CA SER A 12 -6.64 -16.99 -2.78
C SER A 12 -5.75 -15.81 -2.39
N LEU A 13 -4.61 -16.11 -1.75
CA LEU A 13 -3.61 -15.11 -1.40
C LEU A 13 -3.04 -14.41 -2.63
N SER A 14 -2.64 -15.16 -3.67
CA SER A 14 -2.07 -14.58 -4.88
C SER A 14 -3.07 -13.68 -5.60
N THR A 15 -4.34 -14.11 -5.68
CA THR A 15 -5.42 -13.27 -6.21
C THR A 15 -5.59 -11.98 -5.41
N ALA A 16 -5.65 -12.06 -4.08
CA ALA A 16 -5.79 -10.88 -3.23
C ALA A 16 -4.59 -9.92 -3.35
N LEU A 17 -3.36 -10.43 -3.49
CA LEU A 17 -2.16 -9.64 -3.70
C LEU A 17 -2.19 -8.90 -5.05
N ASN A 18 -2.60 -9.57 -6.12
CA ASN A 18 -2.70 -8.97 -7.46
C ASN A 18 -3.77 -7.88 -7.51
N GLU A 19 -4.97 -8.15 -6.99
CA GLU A 19 -6.05 -7.16 -6.92
C GLU A 19 -5.64 -5.92 -6.13
N HIS A 20 -4.96 -6.11 -4.99
CA HIS A 20 -4.49 -4.98 -4.19
C HIS A 20 -3.39 -4.20 -4.91
N GLN A 21 -2.46 -4.88 -5.60
CA GLN A 21 -1.44 -4.22 -6.40
C GLN A 21 -2.07 -3.33 -7.49
N GLU A 22 -3.04 -3.83 -8.24
CA GLU A 22 -3.75 -3.06 -9.26
C GLU A 22 -4.45 -1.82 -8.66
N LEU A 23 -5.08 -1.96 -7.50
CA LEU A 23 -5.73 -0.84 -6.81
C LEU A 23 -4.73 0.23 -6.37
N VAL A 24 -3.59 -0.17 -5.83
CA VAL A 24 -2.52 0.73 -5.39
C VAL A 24 -1.88 1.45 -6.57
N GLU A 25 -1.63 0.75 -7.69
CA GLU A 25 -1.12 1.35 -8.92
C GLU A 25 -2.11 2.38 -9.51
N ARG A 26 -3.40 2.06 -9.52
CA ARG A 26 -4.44 3.00 -9.95
C ARG A 26 -4.53 4.23 -9.05
N LEU A 27 -4.40 4.05 -7.73
CA LEU A 27 -4.37 5.17 -6.79
C LEU A 27 -3.14 6.05 -7.01
N LEU A 28 -1.96 5.44 -7.24
CA LEU A 28 -0.73 6.15 -7.56
C LEU A 28 -0.88 7.00 -8.82
N ALA A 29 -1.46 6.44 -9.89
CA ALA A 29 -1.69 7.17 -11.13
C ALA A 29 -2.60 8.41 -10.93
N VAL A 30 -3.64 8.30 -10.08
CA VAL A 30 -4.50 9.44 -9.74
C VAL A 30 -3.73 10.52 -8.97
N VAL A 31 -2.92 10.12 -7.99
CA VAL A 31 -2.07 11.01 -7.19
C VAL A 31 -1.03 11.73 -8.06
N GLU A 32 -0.44 11.04 -9.04
CA GLU A 32 0.52 11.62 -9.99
C GLU A 32 -0.10 12.50 -11.08
N ALA A 33 -1.36 12.24 -11.47
CA ALA A 33 -2.08 13.09 -12.39
C ALA A 33 -2.48 14.41 -11.70
N GLU A 34 -2.87 14.33 -10.43
CA GLU A 34 -3.20 15.49 -9.61
C GLU A 34 -2.00 16.44 -9.44
N SER A 35 -0.80 15.89 -9.16
CA SER A 35 0.41 16.70 -9.00
C SER A 35 0.84 17.43 -10.29
N ARG A 36 0.63 16.82 -11.46
CA ARG A 36 0.91 17.44 -12.77
C ARG A 36 -0.06 18.59 -13.08
N GLY A 37 -1.33 18.45 -12.73
CA GLY A 37 -2.33 19.50 -12.89
C GLY A 37 -2.03 20.78 -12.08
N PHE A 38 -1.30 20.66 -10.95
CA PHE A 38 -0.86 21.83 -10.18
C PHE A 38 0.32 22.57 -10.80
N VAL A 39 1.20 21.88 -11.53
CA VAL A 39 2.41 22.45 -12.16
C VAL A 39 2.06 23.27 -13.41
N ASP A 40 1.09 22.81 -14.22
CA ASP A 40 0.73 23.46 -15.49
C ASP A 40 -0.19 24.70 -15.34
N GLY A 41 -0.51 25.12 -14.11
CA GLY A 41 -1.30 26.33 -13.86
C GLY A 41 -2.76 26.27 -14.34
N GLN A 42 -3.19 25.14 -14.94
CA GLN A 42 -4.57 24.88 -15.29
C GLN A 42 -5.38 24.60 -14.02
N GLN A 43 -5.95 25.68 -13.51
CA GLN A 43 -6.98 25.75 -12.47
C GLN A 43 -8.25 24.99 -12.90
N SER A 44 -8.20 23.66 -13.09
CA SER A 44 -9.35 22.91 -13.60
C SER A 44 -9.26 21.38 -13.45
N VAL A 45 -8.76 20.82 -12.33
CA VAL A 45 -8.96 19.35 -12.13
C VAL A 45 -9.14 18.91 -10.66
N SER A 46 -9.55 19.79 -9.75
CA SER A 46 -9.74 19.35 -8.34
C SER A 46 -10.94 18.43 -8.13
N GLY A 47 -11.89 18.38 -9.07
CA GLY A 47 -13.05 17.47 -9.00
C GLY A 47 -12.73 16.02 -9.33
N GLY A 48 -12.07 15.77 -10.47
CA GLY A 48 -11.89 14.41 -11.00
C GLY A 48 -10.93 13.55 -10.17
N ALA A 49 -9.80 14.11 -9.72
CA ALA A 49 -8.85 13.37 -8.89
C ALA A 49 -9.41 13.09 -7.48
N ALA A 50 -10.04 14.08 -6.84
CA ALA A 50 -10.66 13.91 -5.53
C ALA A 50 -11.82 12.91 -5.58
N GLU A 51 -12.62 12.91 -6.65
CA GLU A 51 -13.68 11.92 -6.85
C GLU A 51 -13.11 10.52 -7.12
N ALA A 52 -12.06 10.41 -7.94
CA ALA A 52 -11.38 9.14 -8.19
C ALA A 52 -10.77 8.56 -6.90
N LYS A 53 -10.09 9.36 -6.08
CA LYS A 53 -9.61 8.94 -4.75
C LYS A 53 -10.76 8.48 -3.85
N ARG A 54 -11.87 9.22 -3.80
CA ARG A 54 -13.06 8.88 -2.98
C ARG A 54 -13.68 7.55 -3.39
N ARG A 55 -13.62 7.17 -4.67
CA ARG A 55 -14.08 5.87 -5.17
C ARG A 55 -13.07 4.75 -4.91
N LEU A 56 -11.76 5.03 -4.98
CA LEU A 56 -10.70 4.03 -4.87
C LEU A 56 -10.34 3.70 -3.41
N LEU A 57 -10.33 4.68 -2.50
CA LEU A 57 -9.93 4.48 -1.10
C LEU A 57 -10.75 3.38 -0.39
N PRO A 58 -12.08 3.31 -0.50
CA PRO A 58 -12.84 2.21 0.11
C PRO A 58 -12.48 0.83 -0.44
N GLN A 59 -12.08 0.75 -1.72
CA GLN A 59 -11.63 -0.51 -2.35
C GLN A 59 -10.24 -0.90 -1.86
N VAL A 60 -9.36 0.06 -1.65
CA VAL A 60 -8.06 -0.15 -1.01
C VAL A 60 -8.27 -0.65 0.43
N ASP A 61 -9.17 -0.05 1.21
CA ASP A 61 -9.48 -0.51 2.57
C ASP A 61 -10.04 -1.94 2.59
N ALA A 62 -10.95 -2.25 1.66
CA ALA A 62 -11.52 -3.59 1.53
C ALA A 62 -10.43 -4.63 1.16
N SER A 63 -9.56 -4.31 0.21
CA SER A 63 -8.47 -5.20 -0.20
C SER A 63 -7.42 -5.39 0.91
N VAL A 64 -7.09 -4.37 1.69
CA VAL A 64 -6.21 -4.51 2.89
C VAL A 64 -6.84 -5.46 3.91
N ARG A 65 -8.15 -5.34 4.19
CA ARG A 65 -8.84 -6.28 5.10
C ARG A 65 -8.80 -7.71 4.57
N ARG A 66 -9.04 -7.91 3.27
CA ARG A 66 -8.92 -9.22 2.63
C ARG A 66 -7.49 -9.77 2.76
N LEU A 67 -6.47 -8.98 2.45
CA LEU A 67 -5.07 -9.39 2.58
C LEU A 67 -4.68 -9.80 4.00
N ARG A 68 -5.23 -9.14 5.03
CA ARG A 68 -5.01 -9.56 6.42
C ARG A 68 -5.56 -10.95 6.69
N ALA A 69 -6.78 -11.24 6.24
CA ALA A 69 -7.39 -12.55 6.38
C ALA A 69 -6.61 -13.64 5.62
N GLU A 70 -6.19 -13.37 4.38
CA GLU A 70 -5.37 -14.30 3.59
C GLU A 70 -3.98 -14.53 4.22
N ARG A 71 -3.38 -13.48 4.82
CA ARG A 71 -2.13 -13.61 5.55
C ARG A 71 -2.28 -14.47 6.81
N GLU A 72 -3.39 -14.35 7.53
CA GLU A 72 -3.69 -15.23 8.66
C GLU A 72 -3.85 -16.68 8.22
N ALA A 73 -4.54 -16.92 7.10
CA ALA A 73 -4.65 -18.25 6.51
C ALA A 73 -3.29 -18.82 6.10
N TRP A 74 -2.43 -17.99 5.48
CA TRP A 74 -1.05 -18.34 5.16
C TRP A 74 -0.25 -18.74 6.40
N LEU A 75 -0.35 -17.99 7.49
CA LEU A 75 0.40 -18.27 8.73
C LEU A 75 -0.02 -19.56 9.44
N ARG A 76 -1.21 -20.09 9.14
CA ARG A 76 -1.65 -21.41 9.63
C ARG A 76 -0.92 -22.56 8.93
N ILE A 77 -0.31 -22.31 7.77
CA ILE A 77 0.52 -23.31 7.08
C ILE A 77 1.84 -23.49 7.87
N PRO A 78 2.27 -24.75 8.13
CA PRO A 78 3.53 -25.04 8.81
C PRO A 78 4.73 -24.33 8.17
N ALA A 79 5.71 -23.93 8.97
CA ALA A 79 6.87 -23.18 8.49
C ALA A 79 7.65 -23.94 7.40
N GLU A 80 7.77 -25.26 7.51
CA GLU A 80 8.43 -26.13 6.54
C GLU A 80 7.75 -26.09 5.17
N GLU A 81 6.42 -26.08 5.13
CA GLU A 81 5.65 -25.97 3.88
C GLU A 81 5.72 -24.55 3.30
N ARG A 82 5.78 -23.52 4.15
CA ARG A 82 5.98 -22.15 3.70
C ARG A 82 7.37 -21.90 3.12
N GLN A 83 8.40 -22.52 3.68
CA GLN A 83 9.78 -22.40 3.19
C GLN A 83 9.95 -22.97 1.78
N LYS A 84 9.14 -23.96 1.39
CA LYS A 84 9.08 -24.50 0.02
C LYS A 84 8.44 -23.53 -0.99
N ARG A 85 7.96 -22.37 -0.54
CA ARG A 85 7.15 -21.42 -1.33
C ARG A 85 7.61 -19.97 -1.11
N PRO A 86 8.88 -19.64 -1.40
CA PRO A 86 9.41 -18.29 -1.19
C PRO A 86 8.70 -17.22 -2.03
N GLU A 87 8.09 -17.59 -3.16
CA GLU A 87 7.40 -16.66 -4.07
C GLU A 87 6.23 -15.96 -3.38
N ALA A 88 5.47 -16.67 -2.53
CA ALA A 88 4.36 -16.09 -1.78
C ALA A 88 4.86 -15.03 -0.78
N ALA A 89 6.00 -15.28 -0.13
CA ALA A 89 6.63 -14.32 0.77
C ALA A 89 7.15 -13.08 0.02
N HIS A 90 7.81 -13.28 -1.12
CA HIS A 90 8.28 -12.18 -1.97
C HIS A 90 7.13 -11.32 -2.50
N GLN A 91 6.02 -11.93 -2.91
CA GLN A 91 4.85 -11.21 -3.41
C GLN A 91 4.20 -10.36 -2.29
N MET A 92 4.08 -10.91 -1.07
CA MET A 92 3.61 -10.13 0.09
C MET A 92 4.51 -8.92 0.36
N GLN A 93 5.84 -9.10 0.31
CA GLN A 93 6.79 -8.02 0.54
C GLN A 93 6.69 -6.93 -0.53
N ARG A 94 6.62 -7.32 -1.82
CA ARG A 94 6.45 -6.39 -2.93
C ARG A 94 5.21 -5.50 -2.78
N VAL A 95 4.10 -6.10 -2.34
CA VAL A 95 2.85 -5.36 -2.11
C VAL A 95 2.99 -4.36 -0.95
N GLN A 96 3.68 -4.73 0.12
CA GLN A 96 3.98 -3.82 1.23
C GLN A 96 4.84 -2.62 0.78
N ASP A 97 5.85 -2.87 -0.05
CA ASP A 97 6.73 -1.82 -0.60
C ASP A 97 5.94 -0.84 -1.49
N LEU A 98 4.99 -1.35 -2.28
CA LEU A 98 4.11 -0.54 -3.12
C LEU A 98 3.20 0.38 -2.31
N LEU A 99 2.61 -0.12 -1.22
CA LEU A 99 1.82 0.71 -0.31
C LEU A 99 2.67 1.84 0.30
N MET A 100 3.91 1.52 0.69
CA MET A 100 4.84 2.52 1.23
C MET A 100 5.17 3.61 0.20
N LYS A 101 5.39 3.22 -1.07
CA LYS A 101 5.62 4.18 -2.17
C LYS A 101 4.44 5.15 -2.33
N VAL A 102 3.20 4.66 -2.28
CA VAL A 102 2.01 5.53 -2.36
C VAL A 102 1.95 6.51 -1.19
N ILE A 103 2.20 6.06 0.04
CA ILE A 103 2.19 6.94 1.22
C ILE A 103 3.28 8.02 1.11
N LEU A 104 4.48 7.65 0.70
CA LEU A 104 5.58 8.62 0.52
C LEU A 104 5.23 9.65 -0.55
N ARG A 105 4.69 9.20 -1.69
CA ARG A 105 4.31 10.08 -2.79
C ARG A 105 3.18 11.05 -2.43
N ASP A 106 2.19 10.59 -1.67
CA ASP A 106 1.09 11.45 -1.22
C ASP A 106 1.61 12.56 -0.27
N ARG A 107 2.57 12.23 0.61
CA ARG A 107 3.24 13.23 1.46
C ARG A 107 4.08 14.24 0.67
N GLU A 108 4.81 13.79 -0.35
CA GLU A 108 5.55 14.69 -1.25
C GLU A 108 4.59 15.68 -1.93
N ASN A 109 3.43 15.20 -2.40
CA ASN A 109 2.42 16.03 -3.01
C ASN A 109 1.82 17.05 -2.01
N GLU A 110 1.53 16.63 -0.78
CA GLU A 110 1.09 17.55 0.29
C GLU A 110 2.13 18.65 0.56
N GLN A 111 3.42 18.29 0.61
CA GLN A 111 4.50 19.28 0.81
C GLN A 111 4.58 20.29 -0.34
N VAL A 112 4.45 19.84 -1.59
CA VAL A 112 4.43 20.74 -2.76
C VAL A 112 3.24 21.70 -2.69
N LEU A 113 2.06 21.21 -2.32
CA LEU A 113 0.86 22.04 -2.14
C LEU A 113 1.02 23.10 -1.06
N LEU A 114 1.67 22.74 0.06
CA LEU A 114 1.97 23.66 1.15
C LEU A 114 2.99 24.73 0.74
N GLN A 115 4.07 24.35 0.06
CA GLN A 115 5.12 25.26 -0.40
C GLN A 115 4.62 26.27 -1.43
N GLN A 116 3.66 25.87 -2.27
CA GLN A 116 3.07 26.75 -3.28
C GLN A 116 1.96 27.68 -2.72
N GLY A 117 1.70 27.64 -1.41
CA GLY A 117 0.70 28.50 -0.74
C GLY A 117 -0.73 28.25 -1.20
N ARG A 118 -1.01 27.09 -1.83
CA ARG A 118 -2.31 26.78 -2.48
C ARG A 118 -3.29 26.03 -1.58
N VAL A 119 -3.05 26.02 -0.26
CA VAL A 119 -3.93 25.40 0.73
C VAL A 119 -4.37 26.45 1.77
N PRO A 120 -5.66 26.82 1.85
CA PRO A 120 -6.19 27.51 3.02
C PRO A 120 -6.05 26.59 4.23
N ALA A 121 -5.47 27.09 5.33
CA ALA A 121 -5.10 26.32 6.53
C ALA A 121 -6.23 25.48 7.18
N GLY A 122 -7.49 25.61 6.74
CA GLY A 122 -8.65 24.88 7.24
C GLY A 122 -9.09 23.64 6.44
N GLN A 123 -8.52 23.35 5.26
CA GLN A 123 -8.91 22.20 4.42
C GLN A 123 -7.90 21.04 4.42
N MET A 124 -6.86 21.09 5.25
CA MET A 124 -6.07 19.89 5.50
C MET A 124 -6.99 18.89 6.21
N ALA A 125 -7.23 17.73 5.60
CA ALA A 125 -7.69 16.59 6.36
C ALA A 125 -6.74 16.48 7.55
N ARG A 126 -7.24 16.57 8.78
CA ARG A 126 -6.47 16.28 9.99
C ARG A 126 -6.15 14.79 9.97
N VAL A 127 -5.29 14.37 9.05
CA VAL A 127 -4.64 13.07 9.08
C VAL A 127 -3.65 13.19 10.21
N GLN A 128 -3.91 12.43 11.28
CA GLN A 128 -3.03 12.35 12.43
C GLN A 128 -1.59 12.17 11.94
N PRO A 129 -0.61 12.90 12.49
CA PRO A 129 0.78 12.74 12.10
C PRO A 129 1.12 11.24 12.18
N PRO A 130 1.74 10.67 11.14
CA PRO A 130 2.11 9.26 11.15
C PRO A 130 2.94 9.01 12.39
N ALA A 131 2.53 8.02 13.18
CA ALA A 131 3.33 7.53 14.29
C ALA A 131 4.75 7.28 13.75
N ARG A 132 5.68 8.07 14.31
CA ARG A 132 7.11 8.22 14.02
C ARG A 132 7.75 7.18 13.10
N SER A 133 8.48 7.72 12.12
CA SER A 133 9.60 7.25 11.28
C SER A 133 10.44 6.02 11.71
N HIS A 134 10.28 5.48 12.93
CA HIS A 134 11.01 4.32 13.43
C HIS A 134 10.41 2.97 13.01
N PHE A 135 9.16 2.91 12.56
CA PHE A 135 8.55 1.61 12.21
C PHE A 135 9.26 0.91 11.05
N VAL A 136 9.65 1.65 10.01
CA VAL A 136 10.31 1.09 8.83
C VAL A 136 11.76 0.71 9.13
N SER A 137 12.47 1.51 9.92
CA SER A 137 13.86 1.22 10.32
C SER A 137 13.93 0.02 11.27
N GLU A 138 12.98 -0.15 12.18
CA GLU A 138 12.89 -1.34 13.02
C GLU A 138 12.52 -2.59 12.22
N LEU A 139 11.72 -2.48 11.15
CA LEU A 139 11.35 -3.61 10.29
C LEU A 139 12.54 -4.12 9.44
N TYR A 140 13.40 -3.22 8.95
CA TYR A 140 14.66 -3.60 8.30
C TYR A 140 15.67 -4.21 9.27
N LYS A 141 15.82 -3.67 10.48
CA LYS A 141 16.70 -4.25 11.51
C LYS A 141 16.27 -5.65 11.93
N ARG A 142 14.96 -5.90 12.00
CA ARG A 142 14.40 -7.23 12.34
C ARG A 142 14.63 -8.28 11.27
N ASN A 143 14.69 -7.88 10.00
CA ASN A 143 14.98 -8.78 8.87
C ASN A 143 16.48 -8.95 8.59
N GLN A 144 17.35 -8.09 9.16
CA GLN A 144 18.81 -8.24 9.07
C GLN A 144 19.42 -9.07 10.22
N THR A 145 18.65 -9.36 11.27
CA THR A 145 19.13 -10.11 12.45
C THR A 145 18.89 -11.62 12.37
N THR A 146 18.35 -12.13 11.25
CA THR A 146 18.23 -13.56 10.96
C THR A 146 19.21 -13.99 9.86
N SER A 147 20.50 -13.82 10.11
CA SER A 147 21.55 -14.64 9.50
C SER A 147 22.25 -15.39 10.63
N PRO A 148 22.13 -16.72 10.73
CA PRO A 148 22.97 -17.49 11.64
C PRO A 148 24.39 -17.60 11.06
N SER A 149 25.36 -17.41 11.95
CA SER A 149 26.80 -17.74 11.94
C SER A 149 27.51 -17.97 10.61
#